data_AF-Q0VN71-F1
#
_entry.id   AF-Q0VN71-F1
#
_cell.length_a   1.000
_cell.length_b   1.000
_cell.length_c   1.000
_cell.angle_alpha   90.00
_cell.angle_beta   90.00
_cell.angle_gamma   90.00
#
_symmetry.space_group_name_H-M   'P 1'
#
loop_
_entity.id
_entity.type
_entity.pdbx_description
1 polymer ?
#
loop_
_entity_poly.entity_id
_entity_poly.type
_entity_poly.pdbx_seq_one_letter_code
_entity_poly.pdbx_strand_id
1 'polypeptide(L)'
;MKPLLVPAIALLFTGCQHFSSYQQPYGDNTAEITFTSNDTAAQPVICVPGEGFQSTEFSISQRPIGGDSLNELMEAMKKSPEVTTSLEASKQARIGILYNKKSTNSTTRDRCRVALQFEALAGEHYQAKFSFSQGQCGLSLTDSRGRSADAVHVDWECPS
;
A
#
# COMPACT_ATOMS: atom_id res chain seq x y z
N MET A 1 -2.01 -62.79 12.07
CA MET A 1 -1.54 -61.45 12.48
C MET A 1 -2.35 -60.42 11.69
N LYS A 2 -2.82 -59.38 12.39
CA LYS A 2 -3.86 -58.41 12.00
C LYS A 2 -3.36 -57.42 10.91
N PRO A 3 -4.20 -56.94 9.98
CA PRO A 3 -3.78 -55.91 9.04
C PRO A 3 -3.74 -54.55 9.74
N LEU A 4 -2.62 -53.84 9.61
CA LEU A 4 -2.47 -52.45 10.06
C LEU A 4 -3.06 -51.51 9.01
N LEU A 5 -4.22 -50.94 9.32
CA LEU A 5 -4.83 -49.81 8.61
C LEU A 5 -4.10 -48.53 9.01
N VAL A 6 -3.48 -47.86 8.04
CA VAL A 6 -2.99 -46.48 8.15
C VAL A 6 -3.99 -45.58 7.45
N PRO A 7 -4.72 -44.68 8.14
CA PRO A 7 -5.36 -43.56 7.48
C PRO A 7 -4.40 -42.37 7.50
N ALA A 8 -3.85 -42.06 6.32
CA ALA A 8 -3.22 -40.79 6.04
C ALA A 8 -4.30 -39.68 6.10
N ILE A 9 -4.40 -39.00 7.24
CA ILE A 9 -5.18 -37.77 7.36
C ILE A 9 -4.27 -36.64 6.88
N ALA A 10 -4.39 -36.31 5.60
CA ALA A 10 -3.90 -35.05 5.07
C ALA A 10 -4.85 -33.95 5.58
N LEU A 11 -4.47 -33.29 6.68
CA LEU A 11 -5.05 -32.02 7.08
C LEU A 11 -4.63 -30.98 6.02
N LEU A 12 -5.48 -30.80 5.03
CA LEU A 12 -5.49 -29.60 4.19
C LEU A 12 -5.81 -28.43 5.11
N PHE A 13 -4.77 -27.79 5.67
CA PHE A 13 -4.91 -26.42 6.12
C PHE A 13 -5.16 -25.58 4.86
N THR A 14 -6.43 -25.43 4.52
CA THR A 14 -6.90 -24.34 3.67
C THR A 14 -6.56 -23.07 4.43
N GLY A 15 -5.38 -22.54 4.18
CA GLY A 15 -5.04 -21.18 4.54
C GLY A 15 -6.06 -20.28 3.87
N CYS A 16 -7.07 -19.84 4.63
CA CYS A 16 -7.72 -18.59 4.31
C CYS A 16 -6.58 -17.58 4.31
N GLN A 17 -6.14 -17.18 3.11
CA GLN A 17 -5.31 -16.00 2.95
C GLN A 17 -6.20 -14.85 3.43
N HIS A 18 -6.20 -14.61 4.74
CA HIS A 18 -6.68 -13.37 5.28
C HIS A 18 -5.88 -12.32 4.53
N PHE A 19 -6.55 -11.58 3.67
CA PHE A 19 -6.03 -10.36 3.11
C PHE A 19 -5.89 -9.43 4.31
N SER A 20 -4.76 -9.53 5.01
CA SER A 20 -4.41 -8.65 6.12
C SER A 20 -4.22 -7.27 5.50
N SER A 21 -5.30 -6.49 5.45
CA SER A 21 -5.19 -5.06 5.24
C SER A 21 -4.47 -4.48 6.45
N TYR A 22 -3.64 -3.48 6.20
CA TYR A 22 -3.00 -2.72 7.25
C TYR A 22 -4.03 -2.21 8.26
N GLN A 23 -3.83 -2.53 9.53
CA GLN A 23 -4.65 -1.99 10.61
C GLN A 23 -4.05 -0.66 11.03
N GLN A 24 -4.81 0.42 10.79
CA GLN A 24 -4.37 1.78 11.06
C GLN A 24 -4.17 2.00 12.57
N PRO A 25 -3.04 2.56 13.02
CA PRO A 25 -2.85 2.96 14.40
C PRO A 25 -3.69 4.21 14.70
N TYR A 26 -4.07 4.37 15.96
CA TYR A 26 -4.84 5.51 16.45
C TYR A 26 -4.17 6.11 17.70
N GLY A 27 -4.35 7.42 17.90
CA GLY A 27 -3.88 8.15 19.07
C GLY A 27 -2.86 9.23 18.75
N ASP A 28 -2.33 9.91 19.78
CA ASP A 28 -1.50 11.11 19.62
C ASP A 28 -0.10 10.83 19.06
N ASN A 29 0.32 9.56 18.98
CA ASN A 29 1.64 9.14 18.48
C ASN A 29 1.60 8.67 17.02
N THR A 30 0.64 9.13 16.24
CA THR A 30 0.51 8.80 14.82
C THR A 30 0.74 10.02 13.93
N ALA A 31 1.15 9.76 12.70
CA ALA A 31 1.16 10.72 11.61
C ALA A 31 0.10 10.31 10.58
N GLU A 32 -0.41 11.27 9.82
CA GLU A 32 -1.27 10.99 8.66
C GLU A 32 -0.47 11.05 7.37
N ILE A 33 -0.84 10.19 6.42
CA ILE A 33 -0.29 10.22 5.07
C ILE A 33 -1.39 10.07 4.04
N THR A 34 -1.38 10.96 3.05
CA THR A 34 -2.26 10.91 1.88
C THR A 34 -1.46 10.51 0.66
N PHE A 35 -1.82 9.36 0.09
CA PHE A 35 -1.28 8.88 -1.18
C PHE A 35 -2.11 9.39 -2.35
N THR A 36 -1.43 9.94 -3.35
CA THR A 36 -2.04 10.45 -4.58
C THR A 36 -1.26 9.97 -5.80
N SER A 37 -1.85 10.08 -6.99
CA SER A 37 -1.14 9.84 -8.25
C SER A 37 -1.68 10.73 -9.36
N ASN A 38 -0.89 10.90 -10.43
CA ASN A 38 -1.36 11.54 -11.67
C ASN A 38 -2.18 10.53 -12.49
N ASP A 39 -3.39 10.20 -12.04
CA ASP A 39 -4.31 9.26 -12.73
C ASP A 39 -3.70 7.88 -13.01
N THR A 40 -2.88 7.40 -12.09
CA THR A 40 -2.28 6.07 -12.18
C THR A 40 -2.75 5.24 -11.02
N ALA A 41 -3.55 4.22 -11.31
CA ALA A 41 -4.02 3.31 -10.27
C ALA A 41 -2.85 2.51 -9.68
N ALA A 42 -2.72 2.52 -8.36
CA ALA A 42 -1.63 1.86 -7.65
C ALA A 42 -2.04 1.53 -6.22
N GLN A 43 -1.43 0.51 -5.61
CA GLN A 43 -1.73 0.08 -4.25
C GLN A 43 -0.72 0.70 -3.27
N PRO A 44 -1.14 1.60 -2.37
CA PRO A 44 -0.29 2.03 -1.27
C PRO A 44 -0.06 0.92 -0.26
N VAL A 45 1.12 0.96 0.35
CA VAL A 45 1.50 0.06 1.43
C VAL A 45 2.21 0.83 2.55
N ILE A 46 2.02 0.36 3.77
CA ILE A 46 2.72 0.83 4.97
C ILE A 46 3.60 -0.31 5.49
N CYS A 47 4.83 0.01 5.87
CA CYS A 47 5.71 -0.97 6.48
C CYS A 47 5.34 -1.18 7.95
N VAL A 48 5.07 -2.42 8.33
CA VAL A 48 4.80 -2.82 9.71
C VAL A 48 5.95 -3.72 10.17
N PRO A 49 6.73 -3.32 11.19
CA PRO A 49 7.81 -4.15 11.72
C PRO A 49 7.32 -5.56 12.07
N GLY A 50 8.09 -6.58 11.69
CA GLY A 50 7.72 -7.99 11.86
C GLY A 50 6.66 -8.54 10.89
N GLU A 51 5.83 -7.69 10.27
CA GLU A 51 4.78 -8.13 9.33
C GLU A 51 5.10 -7.81 7.87
N GLY A 52 6.02 -6.90 7.60
CA GLY A 52 6.37 -6.47 6.24
C GLY A 52 5.50 -5.33 5.73
N PHE A 53 5.54 -5.10 4.41
CA PHE A 53 4.70 -4.09 3.76
C PHE A 53 3.25 -4.59 3.66
N GLN A 54 2.36 -3.94 4.42
CA GLN A 54 0.94 -4.21 4.45
C GLN A 54 0.18 -3.25 3.52
N SER A 55 -0.77 -3.77 2.75
CA SER A 55 -1.58 -2.94 1.84
C SER A 55 -2.58 -2.11 2.62
N THR A 56 -2.69 -0.82 2.28
CA THR A 56 -3.80 0.01 2.76
C THR A 56 -5.13 -0.55 2.28
N GLU A 57 -6.20 -0.22 3.00
CA GLU A 57 -7.54 -0.70 2.66
C GLU A 57 -7.94 -0.34 1.22
N PHE A 58 -7.67 0.91 0.82
CA PHE A 58 -7.98 1.42 -0.51
C PHE A 58 -6.74 1.43 -1.40
N SER A 59 -6.97 1.27 -2.70
CA SER A 59 -6.00 1.54 -3.76
C SER A 59 -6.25 2.92 -4.37
N ILE A 60 -5.18 3.60 -4.76
CA ILE A 60 -5.30 4.82 -5.56
C ILE A 60 -5.85 4.43 -6.92
N SER A 61 -6.77 5.23 -7.43
CA SER A 61 -7.44 5.02 -8.71
C SER A 61 -7.41 6.29 -9.54
N GLN A 62 -7.78 6.15 -10.82
CA GLN A 62 -7.98 7.30 -11.68
C GLN A 62 -9.24 8.04 -11.23
N ARG A 63 -9.23 9.37 -11.22
CA ARG A 63 -10.45 10.14 -10.98
C ARG A 63 -11.46 9.81 -12.08
N PRO A 64 -12.57 9.12 -11.79
CA PRO A 64 -13.57 8.92 -12.82
C PRO A 64 -14.30 10.23 -13.08
N ILE A 65 -14.76 10.42 -14.31
CA ILE A 65 -15.71 11.48 -14.65
C ILE A 65 -17.11 10.90 -14.38
N GLY A 66 -17.71 11.14 -13.21
CA GLY A 66 -19.07 10.69 -12.94
C GLY A 66 -19.57 11.00 -11.52
N GLY A 67 -20.89 11.09 -11.36
CA GLY A 67 -21.59 11.49 -10.13
C GLY A 67 -21.69 10.40 -9.05
N ASP A 68 -22.51 10.65 -8.04
CA ASP A 68 -22.54 9.94 -6.74
C ASP A 68 -22.58 8.41 -6.80
N SER A 69 -23.33 7.82 -7.75
CA SER A 69 -23.42 6.36 -7.91
C SER A 69 -22.11 5.69 -8.33
N LEU A 70 -21.22 6.42 -9.01
CA LEU A 70 -19.90 5.93 -9.35
C LEU A 70 -18.95 5.99 -8.15
N ASN A 71 -19.15 6.97 -7.25
CA ASN A 71 -18.39 7.07 -6.00
C ASN A 71 -18.69 5.89 -5.07
N GLU A 72 -19.96 5.52 -4.92
CA GLU A 72 -20.36 4.33 -4.14
C GLU A 72 -19.76 3.03 -4.73
N LEU A 73 -19.73 2.91 -6.06
CA LEU A 73 -19.09 1.77 -6.72
C LEU A 73 -17.58 1.72 -6.46
N MET A 74 -16.90 2.87 -6.51
CA MET A 74 -15.47 2.95 -6.21
C MET A 74 -15.15 2.54 -4.77
N GLU A 75 -15.94 3.02 -3.82
CA GLU A 75 -15.86 2.64 -2.41
C GLU A 75 -16.05 1.13 -2.22
N ALA A 76 -17.09 0.56 -2.85
CA ALA A 76 -17.32 -0.89 -2.84
C ALA A 76 -16.15 -1.69 -3.46
N MET A 77 -15.43 -1.09 -4.41
CA MET A 77 -14.23 -1.65 -5.03
C MET A 77 -12.93 -1.34 -4.27
N LYS A 78 -13.01 -0.65 -3.13
CA LYS A 78 -11.86 -0.15 -2.36
C LYS A 78 -10.87 0.63 -3.22
N LYS A 79 -11.40 1.57 -4.00
CA LYS A 79 -10.65 2.45 -4.90
C LYS A 79 -11.00 3.90 -4.58
N SER A 80 -9.99 4.75 -4.44
CA SER A 80 -10.19 6.18 -4.22
C SER A 80 -9.18 6.98 -5.05
N PRO A 81 -9.48 8.21 -5.51
CA PRO A 81 -8.48 9.09 -6.11
C PRO A 81 -7.32 9.44 -5.16
N GLU A 82 -7.60 9.45 -3.85
CA GLU A 82 -6.64 9.78 -2.80
C GLU A 82 -6.87 8.83 -1.63
N VAL A 83 -5.80 8.23 -1.11
CA VAL A 83 -5.89 7.27 0.00
C VAL A 83 -5.20 7.88 1.20
N THR A 84 -5.96 8.24 2.22
CA THR A 84 -5.42 8.72 3.50
C THR A 84 -5.40 7.59 4.53
N THR A 85 -4.30 7.47 5.26
CA THR A 85 -4.13 6.50 6.35
C THR A 85 -3.23 7.07 7.44
N SER A 86 -3.36 6.54 8.64
CA SER A 86 -2.42 6.81 9.73
C SER A 86 -1.21 5.87 9.65
N LEU A 87 -0.08 6.27 10.22
CA LEU A 87 1.05 5.40 10.56
C LEU A 87 1.65 5.81 11.91
N GLU A 88 2.42 4.92 12.54
CA GLU A 88 3.11 5.25 13.78
C GLU A 88 4.23 6.26 13.53
N ALA A 89 4.35 7.26 14.42
CA ALA A 89 5.47 8.18 14.40
C ALA A 89 6.78 7.42 14.67
N SER A 90 7.79 7.61 13.82
CA SER A 90 9.05 6.88 13.86
C SER A 90 10.13 7.61 13.09
N LYS A 91 11.38 7.51 13.56
CA LYS A 91 12.56 8.04 12.85
C LYS A 91 12.87 7.35 11.53
N GLN A 92 12.30 6.17 11.31
CA GLN A 92 12.58 5.32 10.14
C GLN A 92 11.29 4.70 9.60
N ALA A 93 10.20 5.48 9.58
CA ALA A 93 8.96 5.05 8.97
C ALA A 93 9.20 4.71 7.49
N ARG A 94 8.58 3.63 7.01
CA ARG A 94 8.68 3.19 5.62
C ARG A 94 7.30 3.06 4.98
N ILE A 95 7.19 3.60 3.78
CA ILE A 95 5.98 3.55 2.96
C ILE A 95 6.35 3.08 1.56
N GLY A 96 5.38 2.61 0.81
CA GLY A 96 5.62 2.23 -0.57
C GLY A 96 4.40 2.23 -1.44
N ILE A 97 4.65 1.99 -2.73
CA ILE A 97 3.63 1.78 -3.74
C ILE A 97 3.92 0.47 -4.47
N LEU A 98 2.89 -0.36 -4.62
CA LEU A 98 2.84 -1.49 -5.54
C LEU A 98 2.06 -1.08 -6.80
N TYR A 99 2.74 -1.07 -7.94
CA TYR A 99 2.11 -0.84 -9.24
C TYR A 99 2.09 -2.15 -10.04
N ASN A 100 0.90 -2.54 -10.49
CA ASN A 100 0.69 -3.74 -11.30
C ASN A 100 -0.47 -3.50 -12.28
N LYS A 101 -0.16 -2.89 -13.43
CA LYS A 101 -1.15 -2.63 -14.47
C LYS A 101 -0.92 -3.56 -15.65
N LYS A 102 -2.01 -4.14 -16.16
CA LYS A 102 -1.96 -4.85 -17.44
C LYS A 102 -1.82 -3.81 -18.55
N SER A 103 -0.80 -3.96 -19.39
CA SER A 103 -0.65 -3.12 -20.58
C SER A 103 -1.87 -3.32 -21.48
N THR A 104 -2.36 -2.23 -22.09
CA THR A 104 -3.53 -2.28 -22.97
C THR A 104 -3.23 -2.98 -24.29
N ASN A 105 -1.96 -3.00 -24.73
CA ASN A 105 -1.55 -3.44 -26.07
C ASN A 105 -0.65 -4.67 -26.05
N SER A 106 -0.46 -5.32 -24.90
CA SER A 106 0.38 -6.52 -24.79
C SER A 106 -0.13 -7.46 -23.71
N THR A 107 0.34 -8.70 -23.75
CA THR A 107 0.15 -9.68 -22.67
C THR A 107 1.04 -9.37 -21.45
N THR A 108 1.95 -8.40 -21.57
CA THR A 108 2.87 -8.00 -20.50
C THR A 108 2.17 -7.10 -19.48
N ARG A 109 2.63 -7.17 -18.23
CA ARG A 109 2.16 -6.31 -17.14
C ARG A 109 3.30 -5.40 -16.74
N ASP A 110 3.01 -4.11 -16.61
CA ASP A 110 3.92 -3.18 -15.99
C ASP A 110 3.86 -3.43 -14.48
N ARG A 111 4.99 -3.82 -13.91
CA ARG A 111 5.13 -4.13 -12.49
C ARG A 111 6.31 -3.37 -11.95
N CYS A 112 6.08 -2.53 -10.96
CA CYS A 112 7.14 -1.95 -10.18
C CYS A 112 6.70 -1.72 -8.75
N ARG A 113 7.70 -1.69 -7.87
CA ARG A 113 7.57 -1.40 -6.45
C ARG A 113 8.58 -0.33 -6.11
N VAL A 114 8.17 0.64 -5.31
CA VAL A 114 9.03 1.73 -4.84
C VAL A 114 8.73 1.98 -3.37
N ALA A 115 9.77 2.16 -2.57
CA ALA A 115 9.67 2.42 -1.15
C ALA A 115 10.50 3.64 -0.75
N LEU A 116 10.00 4.38 0.23
CA LEU A 116 10.69 5.49 0.86
C LEU A 116 10.82 5.21 2.36
N GLN A 117 11.93 5.65 2.93
CA GLN A 117 12.12 5.79 4.38
C GLN A 117 12.22 7.26 4.74
N PHE A 118 11.58 7.67 5.83
CA PHE A 118 11.61 9.04 6.34
C PHE A 118 11.36 9.08 7.85
N GLU A 119 11.57 10.24 8.47
CA GLU A 119 11.13 10.52 9.84
C GLU A 119 9.66 10.98 9.83
N ALA A 120 8.77 10.14 10.36
CA ALA A 120 7.37 10.46 10.58
C ALA A 120 7.19 11.08 11.96
N LEU A 121 6.73 12.33 12.00
CA LEU A 121 6.48 13.08 13.23
C LEU A 121 5.03 12.94 13.67
N ALA A 122 4.81 12.76 14.96
CA ALA A 122 3.48 12.69 15.54
C ALA A 122 2.68 13.97 15.26
N GLY A 123 1.42 13.82 14.84
CA GLY A 123 0.51 14.90 14.48
C GLY A 123 0.80 15.58 13.13
N GLU A 124 1.82 15.13 12.40
CA GLU A 124 2.16 15.69 11.09
C GLU A 124 1.33 15.03 9.98
N HIS A 125 1.11 15.78 8.89
CA HIS A 125 0.46 15.29 7.67
C HIS A 125 1.47 15.25 6.53
N TYR A 126 1.63 14.10 5.91
CA TYR A 126 2.47 13.92 4.72
C TYR A 126 1.65 13.67 3.45
N GLN A 127 2.12 14.17 2.32
CA GLN A 127 1.56 13.85 1.01
C GLN A 127 2.57 13.04 0.19
N ALA A 128 2.21 11.80 -0.11
CA ALA A 128 2.96 10.90 -0.96
C ALA A 128 2.40 10.91 -2.38
N LYS A 129 3.20 11.33 -3.35
CA LYS A 129 2.78 11.42 -4.75
C LYS A 129 3.49 10.38 -5.60
N PHE A 130 2.71 9.46 -6.14
CA PHE A 130 3.15 8.41 -7.05
C PHE A 130 3.16 8.89 -8.51
N SER A 131 4.19 8.49 -9.25
CA SER A 131 4.29 8.67 -10.69
C SER A 131 4.80 7.40 -11.36
N PHE A 132 4.24 7.07 -12.52
CA PHE A 132 4.76 6.03 -13.41
C PHE A 132 5.08 6.66 -14.76
N SER A 133 6.33 6.55 -15.21
CA SER A 133 6.77 7.07 -16.50
C SER A 133 7.84 6.18 -17.09
N GLN A 134 7.77 5.90 -18.40
CA GLN A 134 8.78 5.12 -19.14
C GLN A 134 9.15 3.78 -18.49
N GLY A 135 8.19 3.09 -17.86
CA GLY A 135 8.42 1.80 -17.21
C GLY A 135 9.00 1.89 -15.79
N GLN A 136 9.18 3.09 -15.23
CA GLN A 136 9.75 3.31 -13.91
C GLN A 136 8.71 3.86 -12.92
N CYS A 137 8.73 3.34 -11.70
CA CYS A 137 7.99 3.88 -10.56
C CYS A 137 8.80 4.98 -9.89
N GLY A 138 8.16 6.11 -9.59
CA GLY A 138 8.68 7.16 -8.72
C GLY A 138 7.72 7.44 -7.57
N LEU A 139 8.25 7.76 -6.40
CA LEU A 139 7.49 8.19 -5.24
C LEU A 139 8.19 9.41 -4.64
N SER A 140 7.40 10.45 -4.34
CA SER A 140 7.87 11.66 -3.68
C SER A 140 7.03 11.91 -2.44
N LEU A 141 7.62 12.55 -1.43
CA LEU A 141 6.99 12.80 -0.15
C LEU A 141 7.16 14.27 0.24
N THR A 142 6.08 14.90 0.67
CA THR A 142 6.07 16.28 1.16
C THR A 142 5.41 16.37 2.53
N ASP A 143 5.85 17.33 3.35
CA ASP A 143 5.23 17.67 4.64
C ASP A 143 3.97 18.54 4.45
N SER A 144 3.27 18.86 5.55
CA SER A 144 2.07 19.70 5.54
C SER A 144 2.30 21.12 5.01
N ARG A 145 3.56 21.57 4.94
CA ARG A 145 3.96 22.86 4.39
C ARG A 145 4.32 22.79 2.91
N GLY A 146 4.15 21.62 2.29
CA GLY A 146 4.50 21.36 0.89
C GLY A 146 6.00 21.28 0.63
N ARG A 147 6.83 21.17 1.67
CA ARG A 147 8.28 20.98 1.52
C ARG A 147 8.57 19.51 1.34
N SER A 148 9.63 19.16 0.61
CA SER A 148 10.09 17.77 0.56
C SER A 148 10.35 17.28 1.99
N ALA A 149 9.70 16.18 2.37
CA ALA A 149 10.11 15.45 3.56
C ALA A 149 11.50 14.86 3.25
N ASP A 150 12.39 14.79 4.24
CA ASP A 150 13.73 14.20 4.11
C ASP A 150 13.61 12.67 3.95
N ALA A 151 13.15 12.26 2.77
CA ALA A 151 12.79 10.90 2.43
C ALA A 151 13.81 10.33 1.45
N VAL A 152 14.29 9.13 1.76
CA VAL A 152 15.27 8.41 0.94
C VAL A 152 14.64 7.18 0.32
N HIS A 153 15.01 6.89 -0.93
CA HIS A 153 14.65 5.64 -1.57
C HIS A 153 15.36 4.48 -0.87
N VAL A 154 14.59 3.44 -0.57
CA VAL A 154 15.11 2.22 0.08
C VAL A 154 14.68 1.00 -0.71
N ASP A 155 15.39 -0.10 -0.50
CA ASP A 155 14.97 -1.39 -1.01
C ASP A 155 13.61 -1.79 -0.44
N TRP A 156 12.92 -2.68 -1.17
CA TRP A 156 11.63 -3.21 -0.74
C TRP A 156 11.82 -4.23 0.39
N GLU A 157 12.13 -3.71 1.56
CA GLU A 157 12.35 -4.47 2.78
C GLU A 157 11.78 -3.68 3.95
N CYS A 158 11.14 -4.40 4.87
CA CYS A 158 10.72 -3.86 6.15
C CYS A 158 11.67 -4.38 7.23
N PRO A 159 12.12 -3.52 8.15
CA PRO A 159 12.87 -4.00 9.30
C PRO A 159 12.02 -5.02 10.06
N SER A 160 12.67 -6.10 10.47
CA SER A 160 12.08 -7.16 11.30
C SER A 160 11.81 -6.68 12.72
#